data_AF-A0A8T3XI17-F1
#
_entry.id   AF-A0A8T3XI17-F1
#
_cell.length_a   1.000
_cell.length_b   1.000
_cell.length_c   1.000
_cell.angle_alpha   90.00
_cell.angle_beta   90.00
_cell.angle_gamma   90.00
#
_symmetry.space_group_name_H-M   'P 1'
#
loop_
_entity.id
_entity.type
_entity.pdbx_description
1 polymer ?
#
loop_
_entity_poly.entity_id
_entity_poly.type
_entity_poly.pdbx_seq_one_letter_code
_entity_poly.pdbx_strand_id
1 'polypeptide(L)'
;MEENYNWNLILVVSVPVALVEWYLFYRNLSNGWRLFSLIVGVLLAGFVVYTRNKKKSNVFTAIGIVLLGALIARLMRNSGF
;
A
#
# COMPACT_ATOMS: atom_id res chain seq x y z
N MET A 1 3.41 18.72 18.19
CA MET A 1 1.94 18.63 18.05
C MET A 1 1.61 17.16 17.90
N GLU A 2 0.75 16.59 18.73
CA GLU A 2 0.28 15.21 18.56
C GLU A 2 -0.52 15.13 17.25
N GLU A 3 0.06 14.51 16.24
CA GLU A 3 -0.67 14.21 15.03
C GLU A 3 -1.76 13.20 15.38
N ASN A 4 -3.00 13.67 15.46
CA ASN A 4 -4.16 12.78 15.60
C ASN A 4 -4.31 11.95 14.31
N TYR A 5 -3.64 10.78 14.30
CA TYR A 5 -3.69 9.79 13.24
C TYR A 5 -5.04 9.08 13.23
N ASN A 6 -5.66 8.98 12.05
CA ASN A 6 -6.87 8.17 11.90
C ASN A 6 -6.48 6.75 11.48
N TRP A 7 -5.96 5.98 12.43
CA TRP A 7 -5.49 4.62 12.22
C TRP A 7 -6.54 3.70 11.63
N ASN A 8 -7.81 3.87 12.01
CA ASN A 8 -8.90 3.07 11.48
C ASN A 8 -9.03 3.27 9.95
N LEU A 9 -9.07 4.52 9.49
CA LEU A 9 -9.12 4.84 8.06
C LEU A 9 -7.87 4.34 7.31
N ILE A 10 -6.69 4.58 7.89
CA ILE A 10 -5.41 4.17 7.29
C ILE A 10 -5.38 2.65 7.08
N LEU A 11 -5.69 1.88 8.11
CA LEU A 11 -5.64 0.42 8.06
C LEU A 11 -6.70 -0.16 7.12
N VAL A 12 -7.94 0.35 7.18
CA VAL A 12 -9.04 -0.12 6.33
C VAL A 12 -8.76 0.11 4.84
N VAL A 13 -7.99 1.13 4.48
CA VAL A 13 -7.63 1.40 3.08
C VAL A 13 -6.33 0.69 2.69
N SER A 14 -5.28 0.83 3.49
CA SER A 14 -3.93 0.35 3.12
C SER A 14 -3.79 -1.16 3.21
N VAL A 15 -4.44 -1.83 4.18
CA VAL A 15 -4.30 -3.28 4.35
C VAL A 15 -4.90 -4.05 3.17
N PRO A 16 -6.13 -3.77 2.70
CA PRO A 16 -6.67 -4.45 1.52
C PRO A 16 -5.84 -4.20 0.26
N VAL A 17 -5.36 -2.97 0.05
CA VAL A 17 -4.49 -2.65 -1.09
C VAL A 17 -3.18 -3.44 -1.00
N ALA A 18 -2.56 -3.51 0.18
CA ALA A 18 -1.34 -4.28 0.39
C ALA A 18 -1.53 -5.78 0.15
N LEU A 19 -2.68 -6.35 0.55
CA LEU A 19 -3.01 -7.75 0.28
C LEU A 19 -3.19 -8.04 -1.22
N VAL A 20 -3.84 -7.13 -1.95
CA VAL A 20 -3.98 -7.23 -3.40
C VAL A 20 -2.61 -7.17 -4.08
N GLU A 21 -1.77 -6.21 -3.70
CA GLU A 21 -0.40 -6.10 -4.23
C GLU A 21 0.41 -7.36 -3.92
N TRP A 22 0.33 -7.89 -2.70
CA TRP A 22 0.99 -9.14 -2.34
C TRP A 22 0.60 -10.27 -3.30
N TYR A 23 -0.69 -10.48 -3.52
CA TYR A 23 -1.19 -11.53 -4.41
C TYR A 23 -0.71 -11.35 -5.85
N LEU A 24 -0.69 -10.11 -6.36
CA LEU A 24 -0.16 -9.79 -7.70
C LEU A 24 1.35 -10.01 -7.80
N PHE A 25 2.10 -9.71 -6.73
CA PHE A 25 3.53 -9.98 -6.67
C PHE A 25 3.84 -11.48 -6.60
N TYR A 26 2.98 -12.28 -6.00
CA TYR A 26 3.12 -13.74 -5.97
C TYR A 26 2.83 -14.38 -7.34
N ARG A 27 1.87 -13.84 -8.10
CA ARG A 27 1.57 -14.28 -9.47
C ARG A 27 2.77 -14.09 -10.40
N ASN A 28 2.87 -14.93 -11.42
CA ASN A 28 3.92 -14.87 -12.44
C ASN A 28 3.67 -13.78 -13.51
N LEU A 29 3.31 -12.57 -13.06
CA LEU A 29 3.17 -11.37 -13.88
C LEU A 29 4.53 -10.82 -14.33
N SER A 30 4.56 -10.05 -15.41
CA SER A 30 5.79 -9.34 -15.79
C SER A 30 6.09 -8.26 -14.74
N ASN A 31 7.37 -7.92 -14.57
CA ASN A 31 7.79 -6.88 -13.62
C ASN A 31 7.13 -5.52 -13.92
N GLY A 32 6.82 -5.23 -15.19
CA GLY A 32 6.11 -4.02 -15.59
C GLY A 32 4.68 -3.95 -15.03
N TRP A 33 3.92 -5.04 -15.11
CA TRP A 33 2.56 -5.10 -14.56
C TRP A 33 2.53 -4.98 -13.03
N ARG A 34 3.54 -5.53 -12.34
CA ARG A 34 3.68 -5.39 -10.88
C ARG A 34 3.99 -3.95 -10.44
N LEU A 35 4.88 -3.28 -11.17
CA LEU A 35 5.18 -1.88 -10.91
C LEU A 35 3.97 -0.99 -11.19
N PHE A 36 3.24 -1.29 -12.27
CA PHE A 36 2.01 -0.58 -12.60
C PHE A 36 0.93 -0.77 -11.53
N SER A 37 0.69 -2.00 -11.07
CA SER A 37 -0.26 -2.26 -9.97
C SER A 37 0.15 -1.51 -8.71
N LEU A 38 1.42 -1.59 -8.33
CA LEU A 38 1.94 -0.91 -7.15
C LEU A 38 1.72 0.61 -7.20
N ILE A 39 2.02 1.25 -8.33
CA ILE A 39 1.80 2.68 -8.53
C ILE A 39 0.31 3.00 -8.38
N VAL A 40 -0.56 2.22 -9.04
CA VAL A 40 -2.02 2.41 -8.97
C VAL A 40 -2.53 2.22 -7.54
N GLY A 41 -2.08 1.19 -6.83
CA GLY A 41 -2.45 0.89 -5.45
C GLY A 41 -2.02 1.99 -4.48
N VAL A 42 -0.79 2.48 -4.60
CA VAL A 42 -0.26 3.60 -3.81
C VAL A 42 -1.07 4.87 -4.05
N LEU A 43 -1.36 5.20 -5.31
CA LEU A 43 -2.17 6.37 -5.67
C LEU A 43 -3.60 6.23 -5.14
N LEU A 44 -4.21 5.05 -5.24
CA LEU A 44 -5.54 4.78 -4.69
C LEU A 44 -5.58 4.95 -3.17
N ALA A 45 -4.65 4.33 -2.44
CA ALA A 45 -4.60 4.42 -0.98
C ALA A 45 -4.40 5.87 -0.53
N GLY A 46 -3.46 6.58 -1.18
CA GLY A 46 -3.21 7.99 -0.91
C GLY A 46 -4.42 8.87 -1.20
N PHE A 47 -5.08 8.66 -2.35
CA PHE A 47 -6.24 9.44 -2.77
C PHE A 47 -7.46 9.21 -1.88
N VAL A 48 -7.78 7.96 -1.54
CA VAL A 48 -8.90 7.63 -0.65
C VAL A 48 -8.69 8.22 0.75
N VAL A 49 -7.47 8.12 1.28
CA VAL A 49 -7.16 8.71 2.59
C VAL A 49 -7.19 10.23 2.52
N TYR A 50 -6.67 10.84 1.46
CA TYR A 50 -6.68 12.30 1.28
C TYR A 50 -8.10 12.88 1.21
N THR A 51 -8.98 12.23 0.45
CA THR A 51 -10.38 12.66 0.27
C THR A 51 -11.20 12.53 1.56
N ARG A 52 -10.92 11.50 2.37
CA ARG A 52 -11.59 11.27 3.67
C ARG A 52 -10.97 12.05 4.82
N ASN A 53 -9.66 12.27 4.77
CA ASN A 53 -8.88 12.89 5.83
C ASN A 53 -7.73 13.69 5.22
N LYS A 54 -7.94 15.02 5.11
CA LYS A 54 -7.01 15.96 4.45
C LYS A 54 -5.65 16.12 5.16
N LYS A 55 -5.40 15.38 6.26
CA LYS A 55 -4.11 15.41 6.94
C LYS A 55 -3.06 14.66 6.12
N LYS A 56 -2.05 15.40 5.66
CA LYS A 56 -0.94 14.86 4.87
C LYS A 56 -0.24 13.67 5.55
N SER A 57 -0.06 13.72 6.86
CA SER A 57 0.61 12.66 7.62
C SER A 57 -0.13 11.32 7.50
N ASN A 58 -1.48 11.32 7.56
CA ASN A 58 -2.27 10.10 7.36
C ASN A 58 -2.12 9.51 5.95
N VAL A 59 -2.05 10.38 4.94
CA VAL A 59 -1.84 9.98 3.54
C VAL A 59 -0.48 9.32 3.37
N PHE A 60 0.59 9.93 3.92
CA PHE A 60 1.93 9.37 3.87
C PHE A 60 2.04 8.04 4.62
N THR A 61 1.43 7.92 5.80
CA THR A 61 1.40 6.65 6.56
C THR A 61 0.68 5.56 5.77
N ALA A 62 -0.45 5.88 5.14
CA ALA A 62 -1.21 4.92 4.34
C ALA A 62 -0.41 4.40 3.12
N ILE A 63 0.26 5.31 2.41
CA ILE A 63 1.16 4.96 1.31
C ILE A 63 2.33 4.10 1.82
N GLY A 64 2.92 4.48 2.95
CA GLY A 64 4.02 3.75 3.57
C GLY A 64 3.68 2.30 3.89
N ILE A 65 2.48 2.05 4.42
CA ILE A 65 2.01 0.67 4.71
C ILE A 65 1.89 -0.15 3.42
N VAL A 66 1.34 0.42 2.35
CA VAL A 66 1.23 -0.28 1.06
C VAL A 66 2.60 -0.63 0.50
N LEU A 67 3.54 0.32 0.52
CA LEU A 67 4.91 0.11 0.06
C LEU A 67 5.65 -0.95 0.89
N LEU A 68 5.50 -0.92 2.21
CA LEU A 68 6.07 -1.93 3.10
C LEU A 68 5.50 -3.31 2.81
N GLY A 69 4.18 -3.42 2.61
CA GLY A 69 3.53 -4.69 2.24
C GLY A 69 4.06 -5.24 0.92
N ALA A 70 4.21 -4.39 -0.10
CA ALA A 70 4.78 -4.79 -1.39
C ALA A 70 6.26 -5.18 -1.29
N LEU A 71 7.04 -4.49 -0.46
CA LEU A 71 8.44 -4.83 -0.19
C LEU A 71 8.55 -6.21 0.46
N ILE A 72 7.72 -6.49 1.46
CA ILE A 72 7.64 -7.80 2.13
C ILE A 72 7.26 -8.88 1.12
N ALA A 73 6.23 -8.66 0.30
CA ALA A 73 5.80 -9.60 -0.72
C ALA A 73 6.93 -9.90 -1.73
N ARG A 74 7.69 -8.88 -2.15
CA ARG A 74 8.85 -9.04 -3.02
C ARG A 74 9.98 -9.81 -2.36
N LEU A 75 10.29 -9.51 -1.09
CA LEU A 75 11.32 -10.21 -0.34
C LEU A 75 10.96 -11.69 -0.16
N MET A 76 9.72 -11.99 0.23
CA MET A 76 9.23 -13.35 0.44
C MET A 76 9.34 -14.20 -0.84
N ARG A 77 8.91 -13.65 -1.98
CA ARG A 77 9.06 -14.28 -3.28
C ARG A 77 10.53 -14.56 -3.62
N ASN A 78 11.42 -13.60 -3.36
CA ASN A 78 12.85 -13.77 -3.64
C ASN A 78 13.54 -14.77 -2.71
N SER A 79 13.04 -14.94 -1.48
CA SER A 79 13.50 -15.97 -0.54
C SER A 79 12.98 -17.38 -0.83
N GLY A 80 12.12 -17.56 -1.84
CA GLY A 80 11.60 -18.87 -2.24
C GLY A 80 10.44 -19.40 -1.38
N PHE A 81 9.79 -18.53 -0.61
CA PHE A 81 8.52 -18.81 0.09
C PHE A 81 7.31 -18.52 -0.80
#